data_AF-A0A8R1E0Z4-F1
#
_entry.id   AF-A0A8R1E0Z4-F1
#
_cell.length_a   1.000
_cell.length_b   1.000
_cell.length_c   1.000
_cell.angle_alpha   90.00
_cell.angle_beta   90.00
_cell.angle_gamma   90.00
#
_symmetry.space_group_name_H-M   'P 1'
#
loop_
_entity.id
_entity.type
_entity.pdbx_description
1 polymer ?
#
loop_
_entity_poly.entity_id
_entity_poly.type
_entity_poly.pdbx_seq_one_letter_code
_entity_poly.pdbx_strand_id
1 'polypeptide(L)'
;MVDIRAQSEVRDPLLVIKKKKLGWAGHIMRRNDGRWTRLVQEWYPIGEKRPVGRPRTRWCDSLQKEISLFDGENLETHWSTIAKDRMAWKAVIRDNIR
;
A
#
# COMPACT_ATOMS: atom_id res chain seq x y z
N MET A 1 2.65 -34.99 -5.53
CA MET A 1 3.06 -33.86 -6.39
C MET A 1 4.05 -33.05 -5.57
N VAL A 2 5.30 -32.93 -6.03
CA VAL A 2 6.35 -32.25 -5.26
C VAL A 2 6.13 -30.75 -5.31
N ASP A 3 6.15 -30.09 -4.16
CA ASP A 3 6.14 -28.63 -4.10
C ASP A 3 7.53 -28.10 -4.51
N ILE A 4 7.64 -27.69 -5.77
CA ILE A 4 8.87 -27.14 -6.37
C ILE A 4 9.36 -25.91 -5.57
N ARG A 5 8.45 -25.14 -4.95
CA ARG A 5 8.82 -23.96 -4.17
C ARG A 5 9.57 -24.35 -2.90
N ALA A 6 9.10 -25.39 -2.21
CA ALA A 6 9.75 -25.93 -1.01
C ALA A 6 11.16 -26.49 -1.29
N GLN A 7 11.42 -26.97 -2.51
CA GLN A 7 12.73 -27.51 -2.90
C GLN A 7 13.71 -26.46 -3.40
N SER A 8 13.22 -25.36 -3.97
CA SER A 8 14.06 -24.39 -4.69
C SER A 8 14.81 -23.39 -3.79
N GLU A 9 14.53 -23.36 -2.47
CA GLU A 9 14.97 -22.30 -1.54
C GLU A 9 14.63 -20.86 -1.99
N VAL A 10 13.87 -20.70 -3.08
CA VAL A 10 13.49 -19.40 -3.63
C VAL A 10 12.45 -18.76 -2.73
N ARG A 11 12.76 -17.56 -2.25
CA ARG A 11 11.82 -16.75 -1.47
C ARG A 11 10.56 -16.49 -2.29
N ASP A 12 9.40 -16.64 -1.66
CA ASP A 12 8.10 -16.40 -2.31
C ASP A 12 8.09 -15.04 -3.04
N PRO A 13 7.94 -15.03 -4.38
CA PRO A 13 7.89 -13.81 -5.17
C PRO A 13 6.82 -12.82 -4.69
N LEU A 14 5.69 -13.31 -4.16
CA LEU A 14 4.62 -12.47 -3.66
C LEU A 14 5.05 -11.67 -2.43
N LEU A 15 5.81 -12.30 -1.52
CA LEU A 15 6.39 -11.62 -0.35
C LEU A 15 7.39 -10.54 -0.78
N VAL A 16 8.20 -10.81 -1.80
CA VAL A 16 9.16 -9.84 -2.35
C VAL A 16 8.43 -8.64 -2.97
N ILE A 17 7.41 -8.89 -3.77
CA ILE A 17 6.59 -7.85 -4.42
C ILE A 17 5.89 -7.00 -3.36
N LYS A 18 5.26 -7.63 -2.35
CA LYS A 18 4.57 -6.94 -1.27
C LYS A 18 5.53 -6.08 -0.45
N LYS A 19 6.72 -6.60 -0.10
CA LYS A 19 7.76 -5.83 0.58
C LYS A 19 8.18 -4.59 -0.21
N LYS A 20 8.41 -4.73 -1.51
CA LYS A 20 8.78 -3.60 -2.39
C LYS A 20 7.65 -2.58 -2.49
N LYS A 21 6.40 -3.04 -2.67
CA LYS A 21 5.19 -2.18 -2.72
C LYS A 21 5.07 -1.33 -1.45
N LEU A 22 5.14 -1.96 -0.27
CA LEU A 22 5.03 -1.25 1.01
C LEU A 22 6.25 -0.37 1.29
N GLY A 23 7.46 -0.82 0.95
CA GLY A 23 8.68 0.00 1.06
C GLY A 23 8.58 1.29 0.26
N TRP A 24 8.11 1.20 -0.99
CA TRP A 24 7.89 2.34 -1.87
C TRP A 24 6.80 3.28 -1.35
N ALA A 25 5.67 2.75 -0.90
CA ALA A 25 4.57 3.54 -0.35
C ALA A 25 5.02 4.38 0.85
N GLY A 26 5.72 3.78 1.82
CA GLY A 26 6.28 4.51 2.95
C GLY A 26 7.34 5.52 2.54
N HIS A 27 8.16 5.21 1.54
CA HIS A 27 9.15 6.16 1.01
C HIS A 27 8.48 7.42 0.44
N ILE A 28 7.47 7.27 -0.43
CA ILE A 28 6.75 8.42 -1.00
C ILE A 28 6.07 9.25 0.09
N MET A 29 5.41 8.62 1.06
CA MET A 29 4.68 9.33 2.12
C MET A 29 5.56 10.12 3.10
N ARG A 30 6.86 9.81 3.17
CA ARG A 30 7.82 10.55 4.00
C ARG A 30 8.70 11.51 3.19
N ARG A 31 8.55 11.53 1.86
CA ARG A 31 9.29 12.43 1.00
C ARG A 31 8.67 13.84 1.07
N ASN A 32 9.53 14.86 1.15
CA ASN A 32 9.14 16.27 1.25
C ASN A 32 9.87 17.15 0.20
N ASP A 33 10.17 16.57 -0.96
CA ASP A 33 10.95 17.22 -2.03
C ASP A 33 10.08 17.87 -3.13
N GLY A 34 8.79 18.08 -2.86
CA GLY A 34 7.84 18.70 -3.80
C GLY A 34 7.57 17.90 -5.09
N ARG A 35 8.13 16.70 -5.25
CA ARG A 35 7.97 15.91 -6.48
C ARG A 35 6.56 15.37 -6.62
N TRP A 36 6.07 15.39 -7.86
CA TRP A 36 4.70 14.98 -8.22
C TRP A 36 4.35 13.54 -7.88
N THR A 37 5.31 12.64 -7.66
CA THR A 37 5.00 11.25 -7.26
C THR A 37 4.13 11.18 -6.01
N ARG A 38 4.32 12.10 -5.05
CA ARG A 38 3.47 12.18 -3.86
C ARG A 38 2.07 12.64 -4.24
N LEU A 39 1.99 13.72 -5.03
CA LEU A 39 0.73 14.29 -5.50
C LEU A 39 -0.09 13.25 -6.26
N VAL A 40 0.49 12.62 -7.29
CA VAL A 40 -0.16 11.57 -8.10
C VAL A 40 -0.61 10.39 -7.24
N GLN A 41 0.14 10.05 -6.19
CA GLN A 41 -0.22 8.95 -5.30
C GLN A 41 -1.42 9.26 -4.40
N GLU A 42 -1.45 10.47 -3.83
CA GLU A 42 -2.54 10.94 -2.98
C GLU A 42 -3.71 11.50 -3.82
N TRP A 43 -3.54 11.64 -5.14
CA TRP A 43 -4.49 12.33 -6.00
C TRP A 43 -5.86 11.67 -6.02
N TYR A 44 -6.86 12.49 -5.79
CA TYR A 44 -8.28 12.20 -5.95
C TYR A 44 -8.90 13.34 -6.76
N PRO A 45 -9.72 13.06 -7.78
CA PRO A 45 -10.42 14.10 -8.53
C PRO A 45 -11.50 14.73 -7.63
N ILE A 46 -11.16 15.84 -6.98
CA ILE A 46 -12.12 16.63 -6.18
C ILE A 46 -13.00 17.42 -7.15
N GLY A 47 -14.32 17.26 -7.05
CA GLY A 47 -15.27 18.04 -7.85
C GLY A 47 -15.69 17.43 -9.19
N GLU A 48 -15.06 16.34 -9.63
CA GLU A 48 -15.51 15.62 -10.82
C GLU A 48 -16.32 14.36 -10.47
N LYS A 49 -17.39 14.12 -11.22
CA LYS A 49 -18.13 12.86 -11.14
C LYS A 49 -17.31 11.77 -11.84
N ARG A 50 -17.10 10.65 -11.14
CA ARG A 50 -16.51 9.46 -11.75
C ARG A 50 -17.38 9.00 -12.92
N PRO A 51 -16.79 8.54 -14.04
CA PRO A 51 -17.56 8.03 -15.16
C PRO A 51 -18.46 6.87 -14.73
N VAL A 52 -19.61 6.74 -15.39
CA VAL A 52 -20.56 5.65 -15.15
C VAL A 52 -19.89 4.32 -15.53
N GLY A 53 -19.82 3.40 -14.57
CA GLY A 53 -19.12 2.12 -14.70
C GLY A 53 -18.17 1.86 -13.52
N ARG A 54 -17.39 0.78 -13.58
CA ARG A 54 -16.40 0.46 -12.55
C ARG A 54 -15.14 1.32 -12.74
N PRO A 55 -14.81 2.25 -11.82
CA PRO A 55 -13.59 3.03 -11.93
C PRO A 55 -12.36 2.12 -11.83
N ARG A 56 -11.27 2.51 -12.50
CA ARG A 56 -9.98 1.81 -12.33
C ARG A 56 -9.52 1.91 -10.88
N THR A 57 -9.13 0.79 -10.29
CA THR A 57 -8.56 0.76 -8.94
C THR A 57 -7.27 1.57 -8.93
N ARG A 58 -7.19 2.60 -8.09
CA ARG A 58 -5.96 3.36 -7.90
C ARG A 58 -5.01 2.58 -7.02
N TRP A 59 -3.72 2.89 -7.13
CA TRP A 59 -2.73 2.26 -6.27
C TRP A 59 -2.98 2.58 -4.79
N CYS A 60 -3.42 3.81 -4.47
CA CYS A 60 -3.86 4.22 -3.13
C CYS A 60 -5.03 3.36 -2.60
N ASP A 61 -6.04 3.05 -3.44
CA ASP A 61 -7.19 2.23 -3.04
C ASP A 61 -6.76 0.81 -2.62
N SER A 62 -5.74 0.25 -3.30
CA SER A 62 -5.19 -1.06 -2.93
C SER A 62 -4.53 -1.04 -1.55
N LEU A 63 -3.80 0.03 -1.23
CA LEU A 63 -3.17 0.20 0.09
C LEU A 63 -4.19 0.50 1.17
N GLN A 64 -5.24 1.26 0.84
CA GLN A 64 -6.34 1.50 1.77
C GLN A 64 -7.02 0.19 2.18
N LYS A 65 -7.29 -0.69 1.21
CA LYS A 65 -7.88 -2.01 1.50
C LYS A 65 -6.96 -2.93 2.30
N GLU A 66 -5.66 -2.89 2.02
CA GLU A 66 -4.68 -3.81 2.62
C GLU A 66 -4.18 -3.37 4.00
N ILE A 67 -4.09 -2.06 4.26
CA ILE A 67 -3.27 -1.51 5.36
C ILE A 67 -4.02 -0.53 6.25
N SER A 68 -5.07 0.15 5.76
CA SER A 68 -5.80 1.09 6.62
C SER A 68 -6.50 0.34 7.75
N LEU A 69 -6.64 1.02 8.89
CA LEU A 69 -7.38 0.52 10.03
C LEU A 69 -8.85 0.95 9.90
N PHE A 70 -9.75 0.02 10.19
CA PHE A 70 -11.19 0.23 10.14
C PHE A 70 -11.82 -0.21 11.46
N ASP A 71 -12.77 0.59 11.94
CA ASP A 71 -13.70 0.22 13.01
C ASP A 71 -15.05 -0.11 12.37
N GLY A 72 -15.32 -1.40 12.19
CA GLY A 72 -16.42 -1.87 11.34
C GLY A 72 -16.23 -1.41 9.89
N GLU A 73 -17.19 -0.62 9.38
CA GLU A 73 -17.14 -0.04 8.03
C GLU A 73 -16.45 1.33 8.00
N ASN A 74 -16.16 1.92 9.16
CA ASN A 74 -15.63 3.27 9.26
C ASN A 74 -14.10 3.26 9.16
N LEU A 75 -13.56 4.11 8.29
CA LEU A 75 -12.11 4.30 8.19
C LEU A 75 -11.61 5.05 9.44
N GLU A 76 -10.90 4.34 10.32
CA GLU A 76 -10.31 4.91 11.53
C GLU A 76 -8.97 5.60 11.21
N THR A 77 -8.05 4.86 10.59
CA THR A 77 -6.73 5.40 10.24
C THR A 77 -6.37 5.04 8.81
N HIS A 78 -6.21 6.07 7.97
CA HIS A 78 -5.75 5.89 6.60
C HIS A 78 -4.28 5.45 6.55
N TRP A 79 -3.94 4.49 5.69
CA TRP A 79 -2.59 3.95 5.54
C TRP A 79 -1.51 5.02 5.35
N SER A 80 -1.82 6.14 4.68
CA SER A 80 -0.85 7.21 4.44
C SER A 80 -0.44 7.94 5.73
N THR A 81 -1.33 7.98 6.73
CA THR A 81 -1.03 8.51 8.07
C THR A 81 -0.04 7.59 8.78
N ILE A 82 -0.29 6.28 8.76
CA ILE A 82 0.61 5.27 9.34
C ILE A 82 1.98 5.31 8.64
N ALA A 83 1.98 5.48 7.32
CA ALA A 83 3.18 5.52 6.50
C ALA A 83 4.09 6.73 6.79
N LYS A 84 3.56 7.83 7.34
CA LYS A 84 4.38 8.99 7.73
C LYS A 84 5.28 8.65 8.93
N ASP A 85 4.80 7.83 9.87
CA ASP A 85 5.62 7.31 10.95
C ASP A 85 6.47 6.13 10.45
N ARG A 86 7.79 6.30 10.49
CA ARG A 86 8.74 5.27 10.04
C ARG A 86 8.67 4.00 10.88
N MET A 87 8.46 4.10 12.19
CA MET A 87 8.43 2.96 13.10
C MET A 87 7.11 2.20 12.97
N ALA A 88 5.99 2.91 12.95
CA ALA A 88 4.68 2.31 12.70
C ALA A 88 4.66 1.60 11.33
N TRP A 89 5.21 2.23 10.29
CA TRP A 89 5.28 1.62 8.96
C TRP A 89 6.16 0.38 8.89
N LYS A 90 7.28 0.36 9.64
CA LYS A 90 8.13 -0.84 9.75
C LYS A 90 7.39 -2.00 10.42
N ALA A 91 6.58 -1.73 11.45
CA ALA A 91 5.75 -2.74 12.09
C ALA A 91 4.73 -3.33 11.10
N VAL A 92 4.00 -2.46 10.38
CA VAL A 92 3.07 -2.88 9.31
C VAL A 92 3.76 -3.79 8.28
N ILE A 93 4.94 -3.38 7.78
CA ILE A 93 5.72 -4.16 6.82
C ILE A 93 6.07 -5.53 7.38
N ARG A 94 6.58 -5.59 8.61
CA ARG A 94 6.96 -6.86 9.27
C ARG A 94 5.76 -7.79 9.40
N ASP A 95 4.61 -7.26 9.82
CA ASP A 95 3.41 -8.06 10.10
C ASP A 95 2.73 -8.53 8.80
N ASN A 96 2.99 -7.84 7.68
CA ASN A 96 2.45 -8.16 6.36
C ASN A 96 3.33 -9.07 5.48
N ILE A 97 4.55 -9.38 5.91
CA ILE A 97 5.53 -10.19 5.14
C ILE A 97 5.93 -11.46 5.93
N ARG A 98 5.18 -11.81 6.98
CA ARG A 98 5.30 -13.10 7.66
C ARG A 98 4.68 -14.22 6.85
#